data_AF-A0A2N1NRF4-F1
#
_entry.id   AF-A0A2N1NRF4-F1
#
_cell.length_a   1.000
_cell.length_b   1.000
_cell.length_c   1.000
_cell.angle_alpha   90.00
_cell.angle_beta   90.00
_cell.angle_gamma   90.00
#
_symmetry.space_group_name_H-M   'P 1'
#
loop_
_entity.id
_entity.type
_entity.pdbx_description
1 polymer ?
#
loop_
_entity_poly.entity_id
_entity_poly.type
_entity_poly.pdbx_seq_one_letter_code
_entity_poly.pdbx_strand_id
1 'polypeptide(L)' 'MFGGGLRLCPGRKLAMLELAGLIALIYRKYDIDVIDKKAPLKTESSIITACSELLVEIKLRN' A
#
# COMPACT_ATOMS: atom_id res chain seq x y z
N MET A 1 -11.10 -6.67 -5.83
CA MET A 1 -9.69 -6.93 -5.44
C MET A 1 -9.30 -8.40 -5.55
N PHE A 2 -10.06 -9.35 -4.99
CA PHE A 2 -9.65 -10.77 -4.91
C PHE A 2 -10.41 -11.74 -5.84
N GLY A 3 -11.10 -11.25 -6.88
CA GLY A 3 -11.95 -12.09 -7.73
C GLY A 3 -13.24 -12.55 -7.02
N GLY A 4 -13.81 -13.68 -7.46
CA GLY A 4 -15.06 -14.24 -6.94
C GLY A 4 -15.36 -15.67 -7.44
N GLY A 5 -16.36 -16.32 -6.83
CA GLY A 5 -16.75 -17.70 -7.15
C GLY A 5 -15.61 -18.71 -6.97
N LEU A 6 -15.48 -19.65 -7.91
CA LEU A 6 -14.41 -20.65 -7.90
C LEU A 6 -13.00 -20.07 -8.09
N ARG A 7 -12.87 -18.84 -8.63
CA ARG A 7 -11.60 -18.15 -8.85
C ARG A 7 -11.34 -17.05 -7.82
N LEU A 8 -11.94 -17.17 -6.65
CA LEU A 8 -11.62 -16.30 -5.51
C LEU A 8 -10.17 -16.55 -5.07
N CYS A 9 -9.41 -15.48 -4.87
CA CYS A 9 -8.00 -15.59 -4.49
C CYS A 9 -7.84 -16.39 -3.19
N PRO A 10 -7.16 -17.56 -3.22
CA PRO A 10 -6.97 -18.37 -2.02
C PRO A 10 -6.09 -17.64 -0.98
N GLY A 11 -5.19 -16.76 -1.45
CA GLY A 11 -4.32 -15.94 -0.60
C GLY A 11 -4.98 -14.72 0.05
N ARG A 12 -6.27 -14.45 -0.18
CA ARG A 12 -6.92 -13.21 0.30
C ARG A 12 -6.79 -12.97 1.80
N LYS A 13 -6.79 -14.03 2.62
CA LYS A 13 -6.67 -13.91 4.07
C LYS A 13 -5.25 -13.49 4.48
N LEU A 14 -4.24 -14.10 3.86
CA LEU A 14 -2.84 -13.74 4.08
C LEU A 14 -2.56 -12.32 3.61
N ALA A 15 -3.01 -11.96 2.41
CA ALA A 15 -2.83 -10.62 1.86
C ALA A 15 -3.45 -9.53 2.75
N MET A 16 -4.63 -9.78 3.32
CA MET A 16 -5.25 -8.84 4.26
C MET A 16 -4.50 -8.75 5.60
N LEU A 17 -3.96 -9.87 6.10
CA LEU A 17 -3.17 -9.89 7.32
C LEU A 17 -1.86 -9.11 7.15
N GLU A 18 -1.15 -9.34 6.05
CA GLU A 18 0.08 -8.61 5.73
C GLU A 18 -0.19 -7.12 5.54
N LEU A 19 -1.24 -6.76 4.78
CA LEU A 19 -1.60 -5.36 4.55
C LEU A 19 -1.96 -4.63 5.85
N ALA A 20 -2.85 -5.22 6.66
CA ALA A 20 -3.27 -4.63 7.92
C ALA A 20 -2.10 -4.56 8.92
N GLY A 21 -1.30 -5.61 9.01
CA GLY A 21 -0.12 -5.67 9.89
C GLY A 21 0.93 -4.62 9.52
N LEU A 22 1.26 -4.51 8.23
CA LEU A 22 2.23 -3.54 7.74
C LEU A 22 1.76 -2.10 8.00
N ILE A 23 0.52 -1.77 7.62
CA ILE A 23 -0.04 -0.42 7.84
C ILE A 23 -0.07 -0.09 9.34
N ALA A 24 -0.52 -1.04 10.20
CA ALA A 24 -0.56 -0.81 11.63
C ALA A 24 0.83 -0.58 12.23
N LEU A 25 1.84 -1.37 11.85
CA LEU A 25 3.20 -1.22 12.36
C LEU A 25 3.84 0.10 11.94
N ILE A 26 3.60 0.51 10.70
CA ILE A 26 4.13 1.76 10.16
C ILE A 26 3.49 2.96 10.88
N TYR A 27 2.16 3.10 10.84
CA TYR A 27 1.46 4.27 11.39
C TYR A 27 1.45 4.35 12.91
N ARG A 28 1.74 3.23 13.60
CA ARG A 28 1.95 3.23 15.06
C ARG A 28 3.24 3.94 15.44
N LYS A 29 4.28 3.84 14.63
CA LYS A 29 5.63 4.34 14.96
C LYS A 29 6.01 5.60 14.19
N TYR A 30 5.39 5.85 13.05
CA TYR A 30 5.79 6.92 12.15
C TYR A 30 4.60 7.77 11.70
N ASP A 31 4.83 9.07 11.65
CA ASP A 31 4.02 10.00 10.87
C ASP A 31 4.63 10.09 9.47
N ILE A 32 3.79 9.87 8.45
CA ILE A 32 4.22 9.80 7.04
C ILE A 32 3.46 10.84 6.24
N ASP A 33 4.21 11.70 5.56
CA ASP A 33 3.66 12.71 4.65
C ASP A 33 4.23 12.54 3.24
N VAL A 34 3.38 12.61 2.22
CA VAL A 34 3.83 12.66 0.83
C VAL A 34 4.46 14.02 0.56
N ILE A 35 5.68 14.02 0.01
CA ILE A 35 6.47 15.25 -0.22
C ILE A 35 5.74 16.20 -1.17
N ASP A 36 5.22 15.67 -2.28
CA ASP A 36 4.44 16.43 -3.24
C ASP A 36 3.07 15.79 -3.48
N LYS A 37 2.04 16.40 -2.88
CA LYS A 37 0.65 15.95 -2.99
C LYS A 37 -0.02 16.39 -4.31
N LYS A 38 0.64 17.25 -5.09
CA LYS A 38 0.12 17.81 -6.35
C LYS A 38 0.76 17.18 -7.58
N ALA A 39 1.97 16.64 -7.46
CA ALA A 39 2.61 15.89 -8.53
C ALA A 39 1.80 14.65 -8.92
N PRO A 40 1.74 14.31 -10.22
CA PRO A 40 1.14 13.06 -10.65
C PRO A 40 1.94 11.86 -10.13
N LEU A 41 1.24 10.81 -9.70
CA LEU A 41 1.87 9.56 -9.27
C LEU A 41 2.56 8.87 -10.46
N LYS A 42 3.80 8.43 -10.26
CA LYS A 42 4.50 7.57 -11.22
C LYS A 42 3.90 6.17 -11.15
N THR A 43 2.96 5.89 -12.05
CA THR A 43 2.23 4.64 -12.09
C THR A 43 2.58 3.85 -13.34
N GLU A 44 2.75 2.55 -13.17
CA GLU A 44 2.94 1.61 -14.27
C GLU A 44 1.74 0.66 -14.26
N SER A 45 1.16 0.44 -15.44
CA SER A 45 -0.04 -0.39 -15.59
C SER A 45 0.21 -1.47 -16.64
N SER A 46 0.06 -2.72 -16.21
CA SER A 46 0.07 -3.90 -17.07
C SER A 46 -0.98 -4.90 -16.58
N ILE A 47 -0.58 -6.09 -16.15
CA ILE A 47 -1.44 -7.04 -15.43
C ILE A 47 -1.77 -6.49 -14.03
N ILE A 48 -0.85 -5.73 -13.44
CA ILE A 48 -0.99 -5.06 -12.16
C ILE A 48 -0.75 -3.57 -12.41
N THR A 49 -1.53 -2.71 -11.76
CA THR A 49 -1.25 -1.29 -11.67
C THR A 49 -0.55 -1.00 -10.35
N ALA A 50 0.66 -0.45 -10.41
CA ALA A 50 1.48 -0.16 -9.24
C ALA A 50 2.08 1.25 -9.33
N CYS A 51 2.35 1.85 -8.18
CA CYS A 51 3.13 3.07 -8.08
C CYS A 51 4.62 2.66 -8.05
N SER A 52 5.38 3.02 -9.07
CA SER A 52 6.80 2.65 -9.16
C SER A 52 7.67 3.50 -8.23
N GLU A 53 7.24 4.73 -7.93
CA GLU A 53 7.97 5.64 -7.04
C GLU A 53 6.99 6.56 -6.29
N LEU A 54 7.16 6.63 -4.97
CA LEU A 54 6.43 7.56 -4.09
C LEU A 54 7.39 8.10 -3.04
N LEU A 55 7.73 9.39 -3.15
CA LEU A 55 8.59 10.06 -2.19
C LEU A 55 7.77 10.51 -0.97
N VAL A 56 8.20 10.08 0.21
CA VAL A 56 7.55 10.38 1.49
C VAL A 56 8.57 10.90 2.51
N GLU A 57 8.13 11.83 3.35
CA GLU A 57 8.80 12.23 4.57
C GLU A 57 8.32 11.33 5.72
N ILE A 58 9.25 10.78 6.49
CA ILE A 58 8.96 9.88 7.62
C ILE A 58 9.50 10.51 8.89
N LYS A 59 8.63 10.71 9.88
CA LYS A 59 8.98 11.21 11.22
C LYS A 59 8.63 10.18 12.27
N LEU A 60 9.46 10.04 13.31
CA LEU A 60 9.12 9.22 14.47
C LEU A 60 7.93 9.86 15.19
N ARG A 61 6.90 9.05 15.42
CA ARG A 61 5.71 9.43 16.18
C ARG A 61 5.99 9.18 17.65
N ASN A 62 5.99 10.25 18.45
CA ASN A 62 6.27 10.22 19.88
C ASN A 62 5.04 9.84 20.71
#